data_AF-A0A0D3B4X9-F1
#
_entry.id   AF-A0A0D3B4X9-F1
#
_cell.length_a   1.000
_cell.length_b   1.000
_cell.length_c   1.000
_cell.angle_alpha   90.00
_cell.angle_beta   90.00
_cell.angle_gamma   90.00
#
_symmetry.space_group_name_H-M   'P 1'
#
loop_
_entity.id
_entity.type
_entity.pdbx_description
1 polymer ?
#
loop_
_entity_poly.entity_id
_entity_poly.type
_entity_poly.pdbx_seq_one_letter_code
_entity_poly.pdbx_strand_id
1 'polypeptide(L)'
;MASKSKSIPHASNHRFQQSIEDRMAILVKRVGEVKGLIHETSLYWNSIDFLAKNDVSRGIFYALPDKSKLEYLERNIEGSNDLDNEYIGFDY
;
A
#
# COMPACT_ATOMS: atom_id res chain seq x y z
N MET A 1 -59.78 0.79 -10.23
CA MET A 1 -58.65 0.94 -9.30
C MET A 1 -57.49 0.15 -9.88
N ALA A 2 -56.39 0.80 -10.27
CA ALA A 2 -55.23 0.12 -10.84
C ALA A 2 -54.04 0.29 -9.89
N SER A 3 -53.64 -0.80 -9.23
CA SER A 3 -52.47 -0.84 -8.36
C SER A 3 -51.20 -0.78 -9.21
N LYS A 4 -50.56 0.38 -9.27
CA LYS A 4 -49.20 0.51 -9.82
C LYS A 4 -48.20 -0.01 -8.79
N SER A 5 -47.73 -1.24 -9.00
CA SER A 5 -46.54 -1.79 -8.35
C SER A 5 -45.33 -0.94 -8.72
N LYS A 6 -44.75 -0.23 -7.75
CA LYS A 6 -43.45 0.43 -7.90
C LYS A 6 -42.37 -0.61 -7.66
N SER A 7 -41.67 -1.02 -8.72
CA SER A 7 -40.42 -1.76 -8.59
C SER A 7 -39.37 -0.84 -7.97
N ILE A 8 -38.92 -1.19 -6.77
CA ILE A 8 -37.76 -0.58 -6.12
C ILE A 8 -36.54 -1.06 -6.91
N PRO A 9 -35.71 -0.18 -7.49
CA PRO A 9 -34.48 -0.63 -8.11
C PRO A 9 -33.59 -1.18 -7.00
N HIS A 10 -33.28 -2.47 -7.11
CA HIS A 10 -32.33 -3.14 -6.24
C HIS A 10 -30.99 -2.43 -6.40
N ALA A 11 -30.65 -1.56 -5.45
CA ALA A 11 -29.32 -0.98 -5.38
C ALA A 11 -28.35 -2.16 -5.33
N SER A 12 -27.62 -2.38 -6.41
CA SER A 12 -26.52 -3.31 -6.41
C SER A 12 -25.55 -2.75 -5.37
N ASN A 13 -25.40 -3.49 -4.27
CA ASN A 13 -24.31 -3.30 -3.32
C ASN A 13 -23.02 -3.66 -4.07
N HIS A 14 -22.59 -2.76 -4.96
CA HIS A 14 -21.27 -2.75 -5.53
C HIS A 14 -20.35 -2.43 -4.35
N ARG A 15 -19.98 -3.46 -3.58
CA ARG A 15 -18.77 -3.43 -2.79
C ARG A 15 -17.69 -3.06 -3.80
N PHE A 16 -17.26 -1.81 -3.79
CA PHE A 16 -16.19 -1.31 -4.65
C PHE A 16 -14.99 -2.22 -4.44
N GLN A 17 -14.79 -3.20 -5.32
CA GLN A 17 -13.49 -3.82 -5.46
C GLN A 17 -12.61 -2.70 -6.02
N GLN A 18 -11.94 -1.96 -5.13
CA GLN A 18 -10.92 -0.99 -5.54
C GLN A 18 -9.96 -1.73 -6.46
N SER A 19 -9.79 -1.19 -7.66
CA SER A 19 -8.89 -1.77 -8.64
C SER A 19 -7.46 -1.77 -8.09
N ILE A 20 -6.56 -2.53 -8.72
CA ILE A 20 -5.16 -2.55 -8.31
C ILE A 20 -4.57 -1.13 -8.43
N GLU A 21 -4.95 -0.40 -9.47
CA GLU A 21 -4.54 0.99 -9.70
C GLU A 21 -5.01 1.90 -8.57
N ASP A 22 -6.27 1.78 -8.12
CA ASP A 22 -6.79 2.57 -7.01
C ASP A 22 -6.03 2.30 -5.71
N ARG A 23 -5.72 1.03 -5.43
CA ARG A 23 -4.95 0.64 -4.24
C ARG A 23 -3.54 1.19 -4.29
N MET A 24 -2.89 1.13 -5.45
CA MET A 24 -1.56 1.69 -5.65
C MET A 24 -1.56 3.22 -5.54
N ALA A 25 -2.56 3.91 -6.10
CA ALA A 25 -2.69 5.35 -5.98
C ALA A 25 -2.85 5.79 -4.51
N ILE A 26 -3.63 5.05 -3.72
CA ILE A 26 -3.76 5.29 -2.28
C ILE A 26 -2.41 5.09 -1.59
N LEU A 27 -1.69 4.01 -1.90
CA LEU A 27 -0.37 3.74 -1.31
C LEU A 27 0.63 4.85 -1.60
N VAL A 28 0.80 5.21 -2.87
CA VAL A 28 1.70 6.29 -3.31
C VAL A 28 1.37 7.59 -2.57
N LYS A 29 0.08 7.93 -2.50
CA LYS A 29 -0.37 9.12 -1.77
C LYS A 29 0.00 9.05 -0.28
N ARG A 30 -0.28 7.94 0.38
CA ARG A 30 -0.04 7.77 1.83
C ARG A 30 1.44 7.76 2.18
N VAL A 31 2.28 7.19 1.32
CA VAL A 31 3.74 7.22 1.48
C VAL A 31 4.28 8.62 1.22
N GLY A 32 3.77 9.34 0.21
CA GLY A 32 4.14 10.74 -0.06
C GLY A 32 3.70 11.73 1.04
N GLU A 33 2.73 11.37 1.87
CA GLU A 33 2.33 12.14 3.06
C GLU A 33 3.29 11.95 4.27
N VAL A 34 4.25 11.01 4.19
CA VAL A 34 5.18 10.75 5.30
C VAL A 34 6.20 11.88 5.41
N LYS A 35 6.14 12.60 6.53
CA LYS A 35 7.06 13.72 6.80
C LYS A 35 8.50 13.23 6.86
N GLY A 36 9.38 13.86 6.08
CA GLY A 36 10.81 13.54 6.01
C GLY A 36 11.19 12.50 4.97
N LEU A 37 10.20 11.84 4.33
CA LEU A 37 10.46 10.93 3.22
C LEU A 37 10.56 11.70 1.90
N ILE A 38 11.67 11.53 1.18
CA ILE A 38 11.95 12.27 -0.06
C ILE A 38 11.64 11.37 -1.26
N HIS A 39 10.80 11.85 -2.19
CA HIS A 39 10.34 11.08 -3.36
C HIS A 39 11.45 10.59 -4.29
N GLU A 40 12.59 11.28 -4.31
CA GLU A 40 13.75 10.94 -5.14
C GLU A 40 14.63 9.84 -4.51
N THR A 41 14.37 9.45 -3.26
CA THR A 41 15.18 8.44 -2.58
C THR A 41 14.71 7.02 -2.89
N SER A 42 15.64 6.07 -2.90
CA SER A 42 15.31 4.64 -3.00
C SER A 42 14.39 4.18 -1.87
N LEU A 43 14.52 4.77 -0.68
CA LEU A 43 13.64 4.48 0.46
C LEU A 43 12.17 4.73 0.11
N TYR A 44 11.84 5.80 -0.62
CA TYR A 44 10.47 6.09 -1.02
C TYR A 44 9.88 5.01 -1.93
N TRP A 45 10.60 4.62 -2.98
CA TRP A 45 10.14 3.60 -3.91
C TRP A 45 10.09 2.21 -3.29
N ASN A 46 11.10 1.86 -2.48
CA ASN A 46 11.13 0.61 -1.73
C ASN A 46 9.98 0.54 -0.71
N SER A 47 9.58 1.67 -0.14
CA SER A 47 8.42 1.74 0.77
C SER A 47 7.13 1.39 0.06
N ILE A 48 6.92 1.90 -1.16
CA ILE A 48 5.73 1.59 -1.95
C ILE A 48 5.71 0.11 -2.30
N ASP A 49 6.84 -0.45 -2.76
CA ASP A 49 6.95 -1.86 -3.14
C ASP A 49 6.73 -2.80 -1.93
N PHE A 50 7.38 -2.51 -0.80
CA PHE A 50 7.22 -3.25 0.46
C PHE A 50 5.76 -3.30 0.92
N LEU A 51 5.07 -2.15 0.93
CA LEU A 51 3.67 -2.07 1.37
C LEU A 51 2.68 -2.62 0.34
N ALA A 52 3.05 -2.63 -0.95
CA ALA A 52 2.26 -3.26 -1.99
C ALA A 52 2.26 -4.79 -1.85
N LYS A 53 3.44 -5.38 -1.54
CA LYS A 53 3.64 -6.82 -1.40
C LYS A 53 3.14 -7.40 -0.08
N ASN A 54 3.19 -6.63 1.01
CA ASN A 54 2.85 -7.13 2.35
C ASN A 54 1.64 -6.40 2.95
N ASP A 55 0.49 -7.09 2.92
CA ASP A 55 -0.78 -6.59 3.46
C ASP A 55 -0.74 -6.33 4.98
N VAL A 56 0.03 -7.12 5.74
CA VAL A 56 0.18 -6.94 7.19
C VAL A 56 0.99 -5.67 7.48
N SER A 57 2.13 -5.50 6.80
CA SER A 57 2.94 -4.29 6.90
C SER A 57 2.15 -3.05 6.50
N ARG A 58 1.35 -3.15 5.44
CA ARG A 58 0.44 -2.06 5.02
C ARG A 58 -0.60 -1.72 6.08
N GLY A 59 -1.21 -2.74 6.70
CA GLY A 59 -2.14 -2.54 7.80
C GLY A 59 -1.50 -1.82 8.99
N ILE A 60 -0.30 -2.25 9.39
CA ILE A 60 0.48 -1.61 10.45
C ILE A 60 0.80 -0.17 10.08
N PHE A 61 1.32 0.08 8.88
CA PHE A 61 1.66 1.41 8.40
C PHE A 61 0.47 2.39 8.46
N TYR A 62 -0.73 1.93 8.10
CA TYR A 62 -1.94 2.75 8.19
C TYR A 62 -2.43 3.00 9.62
N ALA A 63 -2.15 2.09 10.55
CA ALA A 63 -2.50 2.25 11.96
C ALA A 63 -1.51 3.13 12.74
N LEU A 64 -0.28 3.28 12.25
CA LEU A 64 0.76 4.07 12.91
C LEU A 64 0.47 5.58 12.87
N PRO A 65 0.82 6.32 13.93
CA PRO A 65 0.77 7.78 13.92
C PRO A 65 1.81 8.33 12.94
N ASP A 66 1.51 9.47 12.31
CA ASP A 66 2.33 10.04 11.24
C ASP A 66 3.81 10.24 11.61
N LYS A 67 4.07 10.61 12.87
CA LYS A 67 5.43 10.80 13.40
C LYS A 67 6.29 9.53 13.43
N SER A 68 5.68 8.35 13.43
CA SER A 68 6.37 7.06 13.53
C SER A 68 6.45 6.31 12.19
N LYS A 69 5.84 6.86 11.13
CA LYS A 69 5.79 6.22 9.82
C LYS A 69 7.17 6.15 9.16
N LEU A 70 7.97 7.22 9.26
CA LEU A 70 9.30 7.26 8.67
C LEU A 70 10.22 6.22 9.32
N GLU A 71 10.33 6.24 10.65
CA GLU A 71 11.14 5.28 11.42
C GLU A 71 10.73 3.82 11.16
N TYR A 72 9.43 3.58 11.00
CA TYR A 72 8.92 2.25 10.63
C TYR A 72 9.42 1.81 9.26
N LEU A 73 9.34 2.70 8.26
CA LEU A 73 9.79 2.39 6.90
C LEU A 73 11.30 2.16 6.86
N GLU A 74 12.09 3.03 7.48
CA GLU A 74 13.55 2.90 7.58
C GLU A 74 13.92 1.53 8.18
N ARG A 75 13.36 1.19 9.34
CA ARG A 75 13.70 -0.06 10.04
C ARG A 75 13.33 -1.33 9.26
N ASN A 76 12.18 -1.35 8.59
CA ASN A 76 11.69 -2.56 7.92
C ASN A 76 12.25 -2.73 6.51
N ILE A 77 12.66 -1.64 5.86
CA ILE A 77 13.24 -1.68 4.51
C ILE A 77 14.76 -1.84 4.58
N GLU A 78 15.42 -1.16 5.52
CA GLU A 78 16.86 -1.32 5.74
C GLU A 78 17.18 -2.76 6.22
N GLY A 79 16.33 -3.33 7.09
CA GLY A 79 16.44 -4.73 7.51
C GLY A 79 16.04 -5.76 6.45
N SER A 80 15.51 -5.34 5.29
CA SER A 80 15.16 -6.25 4.19
C SER A 80 16.30 -6.45 3.19
N ASN A 81 17.37 -5.65 3.24
CA ASN A 81 18.56 -5.81 2.38
C ASN A 81 19.42 -7.02 2.77
N ASP A 82 19.18 -7.66 3.92
CA ASP A 82 19.97 -8.81 4.39
C ASP A 82 19.56 -10.15 3.76
N LEU A 83 18.47 -10.22 2.97
CA LEU A 83 18.00 -11.48 2.36
C LEU A 83 18.24 -11.56 0.85
N ASP A 84 18.58 -10.47 0.17
CA ASP A 84 18.84 -10.44 -1.29
C ASP A 84 20.33 -10.49 -1.64
N ASN A 85 21.21 -10.76 -0.67
CA ASN A 85 22.66 -10.87 -0.86
C ASN A 85 23.19 -12.30 -0.69
N GLU A 86 22.38 -13.32 -1.00
CA GLU A 86 22.93 -14.63 -1.37
C GLU A 86 23.39 -14.54 -2.84
N TYR A 87 24.57 -13.93 -3.01
CA TYR A 87 25.33 -13.90 -4.25
C TYR A 87 25.68 -15.33 -4.64
N ILE A 88 24.82 -15.99 -5.41
CA ILE A 88 25.15 -17.23 -6.13
C ILE A 88 26.03 -16.82 -7.32
N GLY A 89 27.32 -16.64 -7.04
CA GLY A 89 28.34 -16.40 -8.05
C GLY A 89 28.38 -17.57 -9.03
N PHE A 90 27.94 -17.34 -10.26
CA PHE A 90 28.34 -18.18 -11.39
C PHE A 90 29.72 -17.71 -11.84
N ASP A 91 30.75 -18.46 -11.44
CA ASP A 91 32.07 -18.40 -12.06
C ASP A 91 31.95 -18.86 -13.53
N TYR A 92 32.36 -17.99 -14.45
CA TYR A 92 32.59 -18.31 -15.87
C TYR A 92 34.09 -18.50 -16.11
#